data_AF-A0A8K0BSD3-F1
#
_entry.id   AF-A0A8K0BSD3-F1
#
_cell.length_a   1.000
_cell.length_b   1.000
_cell.length_c   1.000
_cell.angle_alpha   90.00
_cell.angle_beta   90.00
_cell.angle_gamma   90.00
#
_symmetry.space_group_name_H-M   'P 1'
#
loop_
_entity.id
_entity.type
_entity.pdbx_description
1 polymer ?
#
loop_
_entity_poly.entity_id
_entity_poly.type
_entity_poly.pdbx_seq_one_letter_code
_entity_poly.pdbx_strand_id
1 'polypeptide(L)'
;GFLFAEKCPVLSRTEFADVTAEMYPLGTRLYYECDSGYTRRSGHYLGIRCQSTEQVASWTYKEFECIDEKILLSMAPAMELDFTQKPERKTQSPAPQKRENLSEFDQKDFCGPPKTVPHASLILNNHYYVGQVLHFKCQNGYDKRPPTSGTRRCKKVNGKIIWTHLDMRCTNDS
;
A
#
# COMPACT_ATOMS: atom_id res chain seq x y z
N GLY A 1 -16.05 -14.89 -18.08
CA GLY A 1 -16.77 -14.39 -16.90
C GLY A 1 -15.77 -13.78 -15.96
N PHE A 2 -15.97 -12.53 -15.54
CA PHE A 2 -15.08 -11.86 -14.58
C PHE A 2 -15.32 -12.47 -13.20
N LEU A 3 -14.37 -13.29 -12.70
CA LEU A 3 -14.44 -13.79 -11.33
C LEU A 3 -14.21 -12.61 -10.39
N PHE A 4 -15.25 -12.22 -9.65
CA PHE A 4 -15.06 -11.30 -8.52
C PHE A 4 -14.19 -11.99 -7.49
N ALA A 5 -13.09 -11.34 -7.09
CA ALA A 5 -12.26 -11.84 -5.99
C ALA A 5 -13.13 -11.94 -4.72
N GLU A 6 -13.23 -13.14 -4.15
CA GLU A 6 -14.02 -13.39 -2.93
C GLU A 6 -13.37 -12.66 -1.74
N LYS A 7 -14.16 -11.92 -0.95
CA LYS A 7 -13.66 -11.14 0.19
C LYS A 7 -13.38 -12.02 1.40
N CYS A 8 -12.32 -11.70 2.13
CA CYS A 8 -12.00 -12.31 3.41
C CYS A 8 -12.78 -11.67 4.55
N PRO A 9 -12.99 -12.40 5.65
CA PRO A 9 -13.45 -11.80 6.90
C PRO A 9 -12.55 -10.63 7.30
N VAL A 10 -13.16 -9.58 7.86
CA VAL A 10 -12.42 -8.44 8.43
C VAL A 10 -11.46 -8.98 9.49
N LEU A 11 -10.20 -8.55 9.45
CA LEU A 11 -9.24 -8.93 10.48
C LEU A 11 -9.67 -8.34 11.83
N SER A 12 -9.67 -9.19 12.86
CA SER A 12 -9.60 -8.72 14.23
C SER A 12 -8.33 -7.88 14.40
N ARG A 13 -8.45 -6.68 14.97
CA ARG A 13 -7.30 -5.81 15.23
C ARG A 13 -6.27 -6.59 16.03
N THR A 14 -5.08 -6.79 15.46
CA THR A 14 -3.94 -7.35 16.20
C THR A 14 -3.26 -6.15 16.83
N GLU A 15 -3.32 -6.05 18.16
CA GLU A 15 -2.77 -4.89 18.85
C GLU A 15 -1.25 -4.82 18.62
N PHE A 16 -0.76 -3.58 18.40
CA PHE A 16 0.66 -3.27 18.28
C PHE A 16 1.42 -4.03 17.19
N ALA A 17 0.73 -4.43 16.12
CA ALA A 17 1.32 -5.05 14.94
C ALA A 17 1.01 -4.25 13.68
N ASP A 18 2.04 -4.02 12.86
CA ASP A 18 1.89 -3.53 11.50
C ASP A 18 1.51 -4.70 10.59
N VAL A 19 0.52 -4.47 9.73
CA VAL A 19 0.01 -5.47 8.78
C VAL A 19 0.30 -5.01 7.37
N THR A 20 1.05 -5.82 6.63
CA THR A 20 1.36 -5.57 5.21
C THR A 20 0.92 -6.76 4.38
N ALA A 21 0.58 -6.54 3.11
CA ALA A 21 0.36 -7.63 2.17
C ALA A 21 1.44 -7.61 1.09
N GLU A 22 1.96 -8.79 0.75
CA GLU A 22 2.95 -8.94 -0.31
C GLU A 22 2.32 -8.94 -1.71
N MET A 23 1.09 -9.43 -1.82
CA MET A 23 0.41 -9.64 -3.09
C MET A 23 -1.04 -9.16 -3.01
N TYR A 24 -1.53 -8.57 -4.09
CA TYR A 24 -2.86 -7.99 -4.18
C TYR A 24 -3.54 -8.49 -5.45
N PRO A 25 -4.69 -9.17 -5.36
CA PRO A 25 -5.33 -9.73 -6.55
C PRO A 25 -5.84 -8.63 -7.48
N LEU A 26 -6.00 -8.98 -8.75
CA LEU A 26 -6.63 -8.13 -9.76
C LEU A 26 -7.95 -7.53 -9.26
N GLY A 27 -8.14 -6.24 -9.53
CA GLY A 27 -9.30 -5.47 -9.12
C GLY A 27 -9.17 -4.81 -7.74
N THR A 28 -8.16 -5.16 -6.93
CA THR A 28 -7.91 -4.51 -5.63
C THR A 28 -7.74 -3.00 -5.80
N ARG A 29 -8.35 -2.22 -4.89
CA ARG A 29 -8.23 -0.76 -4.84
C ARG A 29 -7.63 -0.35 -3.50
N LEU A 30 -6.59 0.48 -3.57
CA LEU A 30 -5.97 1.11 -2.41
C LEU A 30 -6.00 2.63 -2.58
N TYR A 31 -5.85 3.33 -1.46
CA TYR A 31 -5.90 4.79 -1.41
C TYR A 31 -4.74 5.28 -0.57
N TYR A 32 -4.06 6.31 -1.04
CA TYR A 32 -3.10 7.05 -0.23
C TYR A 32 -3.81 8.19 0.51
N GLU A 33 -3.25 8.54 1.65
CA GLU A 33 -3.56 9.72 2.44
C GLU A 33 -2.26 10.50 2.62
N CYS A 34 -2.33 11.83 2.49
CA CYS A 34 -1.17 12.68 2.72
C CYS A 34 -0.88 12.78 4.22
N ASP A 35 0.40 12.81 4.57
CA ASP A 35 0.85 13.00 5.94
C ASP A 35 0.49 14.42 6.43
N SER A 36 0.44 14.60 7.75
CA SER A 36 0.11 15.89 8.37
C SER A 36 1.00 17.04 7.85
N GLY A 37 0.39 18.15 7.46
CA GLY A 37 1.06 19.31 6.86
C GLY A 37 1.27 19.23 5.34
N TYR A 38 0.84 18.13 4.72
CA TYR A 38 0.83 17.96 3.28
C TYR A 38 -0.59 17.72 2.77
N THR A 39 -0.88 18.27 1.60
CA THR A 39 -2.18 18.07 0.95
C THR A 39 -2.03 17.82 -0.54
N ARG A 40 -3.07 17.23 -1.12
CA ARG A 40 -3.15 16.95 -2.56
C ARG A 40 -3.69 18.18 -3.28
N ARG A 41 -3.28 18.38 -4.54
CA ARG A 41 -3.95 19.36 -5.41
C ARG A 41 -5.40 18.98 -5.65
N SER A 42 -6.26 19.98 -5.80
CA SER A 42 -7.66 19.77 -6.20
C SER A 42 -7.72 19.01 -7.54
N GLY A 43 -8.61 18.03 -7.63
CA GLY A 43 -8.74 17.16 -8.82
C GLY A 43 -7.78 15.95 -8.88
N HIS A 44 -6.70 15.91 -8.08
CA HIS A 44 -5.81 14.75 -8.07
C HIS A 44 -6.42 13.60 -7.24
N TYR A 45 -6.38 12.39 -7.80
CA TYR A 45 -6.95 11.18 -7.19
C TYR A 45 -5.84 10.28 -6.62
N LEU A 46 -5.88 10.05 -5.31
CA LEU A 46 -4.89 9.25 -4.56
C LEU A 46 -5.17 7.74 -4.58
N GLY A 47 -6.11 7.28 -5.40
CA GLY A 47 -6.45 5.85 -5.49
C GLY A 47 -5.69 5.13 -6.58
N ILE A 48 -5.25 3.91 -6.28
CA ILE A 48 -4.60 2.99 -7.21
C ILE A 48 -5.42 1.71 -7.37
N ARG A 49 -5.27 1.04 -8.51
CA ARG A 49 -5.97 -0.21 -8.79
C ARG A 49 -5.01 -1.25 -9.36
N CYS A 50 -5.10 -2.48 -8.88
CA CYS A 50 -4.39 -3.61 -9.45
C CYS A 50 -5.12 -4.06 -10.73
N GLN A 51 -4.46 -4.01 -11.88
CA GLN A 51 -5.03 -4.35 -13.19
C GLN A 51 -4.04 -5.19 -14.01
N SER A 52 -4.57 -5.99 -14.93
CA SER A 52 -3.73 -6.73 -15.88
C SER A 52 -3.32 -5.79 -17.01
N THR A 53 -2.06 -5.41 -17.05
CA THR A 53 -1.45 -4.58 -18.09
C THR A 53 -0.43 -5.44 -18.83
N GLU A 54 -0.56 -5.57 -20.16
CA GLU A 54 0.38 -6.36 -20.97
C GLU A 54 0.58 -7.80 -20.46
N GLN A 55 -0.52 -8.45 -20.03
CA GLN A 55 -0.54 -9.83 -19.52
C GLN A 55 0.17 -10.03 -18.16
N VAL A 56 0.51 -8.95 -17.46
CA VAL A 56 1.07 -8.95 -16.10
C VAL A 56 0.20 -8.08 -15.19
N ALA A 57 -0.02 -8.51 -13.95
CA ALA A 57 -0.70 -7.69 -12.97
C ALA A 57 0.20 -6.54 -12.51
N SER A 58 -0.27 -5.30 -12.69
CA SER A 58 0.44 -4.09 -12.28
C SER A 58 -0.50 -3.04 -11.70
N TRP A 59 0.05 -2.21 -10.83
CA TRP A 59 -0.68 -1.08 -10.26
C TRP A 59 -0.84 0.03 -11.29
N THR A 60 -2.08 0.42 -11.54
CA THR A 60 -2.39 1.61 -12.34
C THR A 60 -2.38 2.84 -11.43
N TYR A 61 -1.41 3.72 -11.67
CA TYR A 61 -1.28 5.00 -10.98
C TYR A 61 -1.90 6.12 -11.81
N LYS A 62 -2.54 7.07 -11.13
CA LYS A 62 -2.78 8.41 -11.68
C LYS A 62 -1.69 9.35 -11.20
N GLU A 63 -1.51 10.48 -11.84
CA GLU A 63 -0.57 11.50 -11.38
C GLU A 63 -1.06 12.13 -10.08
N PHE A 64 -0.28 11.97 -9.01
CA PHE A 64 -0.52 12.61 -7.74
C PHE A 64 0.77 12.82 -6.96
N GLU A 65 0.75 13.84 -6.13
CA GLU A 65 1.80 14.22 -5.19
C GLU A 65 1.14 14.85 -3.96
N CYS A 66 1.77 14.66 -2.79
CA CYS A 66 1.42 15.38 -1.57
C CYS A 66 2.37 16.58 -1.45
N ILE A 67 1.81 17.78 -1.39
CA ILE A 67 2.53 19.05 -1.43
C ILE A 67 2.40 19.72 -0.07
N ASP A 68 3.46 20.36 0.39
CA ASP A 68 3.43 21.16 1.61
C ASP A 68 2.31 22.21 1.51
N GLU A 69 1.43 22.22 2.51
CA GLU A 69 0.29 23.15 2.57
C GLU A 69 0.73 24.61 2.44
N LYS A 70 1.92 24.96 2.96
CA LYS A 70 2.47 26.32 2.90
C LYS A 70 2.75 26.76 1.47
N ILE A 71 3.15 25.83 0.60
CA ILE A 71 3.38 26.12 -0.82
C ILE A 71 2.05 26.46 -1.49
N LEU A 72 1.00 25.68 -1.22
CA LEU A 72 -0.33 25.95 -1.80
C LEU A 72 -0.93 27.25 -1.28
N LEU A 73 -0.74 27.57 0.00
CA LEU A 73 -1.18 28.83 0.59
C LEU A 73 -0.41 30.04 0.02
N SER A 74 0.86 29.86 -0.36
CA SER A 74 1.66 30.91 -1.04
C SER A 74 1.32 31.12 -2.52
N MET A 75 0.59 30.19 -3.14
CA MET A 75 0.18 30.24 -4.56
C MET A 75 -1.26 30.74 -4.77
N ALA A 76 -1.95 31.22 -3.73
CA ALA A 76 -3.20 31.94 -3.88
C ALA A 76 -2.97 33.24 -4.70
N PRO A 77 -3.88 33.65 -5.61
CA PRO A 77 -3.53 34.58 -6.66
C PRO A 77 -3.36 36.00 -6.12
N ALA A 78 -2.11 36.46 -6.05
CA ALA A 78 -1.79 37.82 -6.47
C ALA A 78 -1.55 37.77 -7.98
N MET A 79 -2.25 38.63 -8.72
CA MET A 79 -1.96 38.89 -10.13
C MET A 79 -0.45 39.15 -10.33
N GLU A 80 0.09 38.60 -11.42
CA GLU A 80 1.31 39.01 -12.11
C GLU A 80 2.58 39.19 -11.24
N LEU A 81 3.50 38.24 -11.33
CA LEU A 81 4.90 38.61 -11.60
C LEU A 81 5.67 37.45 -12.23
N ASP A 82 6.04 37.69 -13.48
CA ASP A 82 7.02 36.96 -14.26
C ASP A 82 8.32 36.83 -13.45
N PHE A 83 8.68 35.59 -13.12
CA PHE A 83 10.03 35.24 -12.70
C PHE A 83 10.44 33.95 -13.39
N THR A 84 11.03 34.11 -14.57
CA THR A 84 11.97 33.16 -15.15
C THR A 84 13.07 32.82 -14.16
N GLN A 85 12.95 31.72 -13.42
CA GLN A 85 14.11 31.07 -12.78
C GLN A 85 13.99 29.54 -12.87
N LYS A 86 14.84 29.00 -13.72
CA LYS A 86 15.25 27.60 -13.79
C LYS A 86 16.19 27.30 -12.61
N PRO A 87 15.97 26.22 -11.84
CA PRO A 87 17.08 25.56 -11.18
C PRO A 87 17.26 24.12 -11.66
N GLU A 88 18.52 23.71 -11.57
CA GLU A 88 19.13 22.59 -12.24
C GLU A 88 18.66 21.20 -11.80
N ARG A 89 18.57 20.36 -12.82
CA ARG A 89 18.67 18.90 -12.80
C ARG A 89 19.79 18.42 -11.85
N LYS A 90 19.42 17.72 -10.77
CA LYS A 90 20.23 16.62 -10.25
C LYS A 90 19.43 15.34 -10.27
N THR A 91 19.65 14.60 -11.35
CA THR A 91 19.27 13.20 -11.51
C THR A 91 19.96 12.38 -10.42
N GLN A 92 19.19 11.82 -9.51
CA GLN A 92 19.55 10.57 -8.84
C GLN A 92 18.29 9.72 -8.75
N SER A 93 18.05 8.95 -9.81
CA SER A 93 17.11 7.84 -9.80
C SER A 93 17.53 6.84 -8.72
N PRO A 94 16.64 6.47 -7.78
CA PRO A 94 16.80 5.20 -7.09
C PRO A 94 16.53 4.09 -8.12
N ALA A 95 17.49 3.18 -8.24
CA ALA A 95 17.44 2.03 -9.12
C ALA A 95 16.16 1.18 -8.89
N PRO A 96 15.70 0.43 -9.90
CA PRO A 96 14.57 -0.49 -9.74
C PRO A 96 14.90 -1.50 -8.64
N GLN A 97 14.08 -1.54 -7.59
CA GLN A 97 14.20 -2.57 -6.57
C GLN A 97 14.03 -3.94 -7.24
N LYS A 98 15.11 -4.72 -7.18
CA LYS A 98 15.25 -6.09 -7.67
C LYS A 98 14.06 -6.93 -7.22
N ARG A 99 13.20 -7.32 -8.16
CA ARG A 99 12.10 -8.27 -7.96
C ARG A 99 12.72 -9.63 -7.67
N GLU A 100 12.66 -10.09 -6.43
CA GLU A 100 13.07 -11.46 -6.10
C GLU A 100 11.88 -12.40 -6.35
N ASN A 101 12.02 -13.20 -7.42
CA ASN A 101 11.28 -14.41 -7.82
C ASN A 101 9.88 -14.63 -7.21
N LEU A 102 8.86 -13.88 -7.67
CA LEU A 102 7.50 -14.43 -7.73
C LEU A 102 7.46 -15.49 -8.83
N SER A 103 6.75 -16.60 -8.60
CA SER A 103 6.46 -17.55 -9.68
C SER A 103 5.81 -16.82 -10.86
N GLU A 104 6.16 -17.21 -12.09
CA GLU A 104 5.66 -16.57 -13.31
C GLU A 104 4.11 -16.58 -13.38
N PHE A 105 3.49 -17.55 -12.69
CA PHE A 105 2.04 -17.67 -12.56
C PHE A 105 1.44 -16.61 -11.62
N ASP A 106 2.09 -16.35 -10.49
CA ASP A 106 1.61 -15.38 -9.50
C ASP A 106 1.67 -13.92 -10.03
N GLN A 107 2.57 -13.63 -10.96
CA GLN A 107 2.72 -12.27 -11.54
C GLN A 107 1.57 -11.87 -12.46
N LYS A 108 0.77 -12.81 -12.99
CA LYS A 108 -0.35 -12.48 -13.89
C LYS A 108 -1.61 -12.07 -13.15
N ASP A 109 -1.83 -12.63 -11.96
CA ASP A 109 -3.06 -12.47 -11.20
C ASP A 109 -2.91 -11.56 -9.98
N PHE A 110 -1.68 -11.23 -9.58
CA PHE A 110 -1.40 -10.43 -8.40
C PHE A 110 -0.38 -9.32 -8.64
N CYS A 111 -0.74 -8.12 -8.20
CA CYS A 111 0.20 -7.02 -8.06
C CYS A 111 1.05 -7.24 -6.79
N GLY A 112 2.33 -6.88 -6.83
CA GLY A 112 3.17 -6.79 -5.63
C GLY A 112 2.80 -5.59 -4.73
N PRO A 113 3.63 -5.24 -3.73
CA PRO A 113 3.43 -4.04 -2.93
C PRO A 113 3.41 -2.78 -3.82
N PRO A 114 2.48 -1.84 -3.59
CA PRO A 114 2.48 -0.58 -4.32
C PRO A 114 3.71 0.26 -3.94
N LYS A 115 4.09 1.19 -4.81
CA LYS A 115 5.25 2.05 -4.56
C LYS A 115 5.03 2.96 -3.36
N THR A 116 6.09 3.34 -2.67
CA THR A 116 6.01 4.40 -1.66
C THR A 116 5.85 5.76 -2.35
N VAL A 117 5.09 6.66 -1.72
CA VAL A 117 4.92 8.03 -2.18
C VAL A 117 5.39 8.96 -1.07
N PRO A 118 6.23 9.97 -1.37
CA PRO A 118 6.68 10.91 -0.35
C PRO A 118 5.51 11.62 0.32
N HIS A 119 5.58 11.76 1.63
CA HIS A 119 4.58 12.43 2.45
C HIS A 119 3.17 11.83 2.31
N ALA A 120 3.10 10.52 2.05
CA ALA A 120 1.84 9.81 1.95
C ALA A 120 1.96 8.40 2.49
N SER A 121 0.90 7.96 3.14
CA SER A 121 0.73 6.60 3.65
C SER A 121 -0.49 5.94 3.01
N LEU A 122 -0.49 4.61 2.94
CA LEU A 122 -1.67 3.88 2.48
C LEU A 122 -2.72 3.88 3.59
N ILE A 123 -3.95 4.20 3.22
CA ILE A 123 -5.09 4.02 4.10
C ILE A 123 -5.27 2.50 4.29
N LEU A 124 -5.11 2.06 5.54
CA LEU A 124 -5.31 0.67 5.95
C LEU A 124 -6.80 0.35 5.89
N ASN A 125 -7.22 -0.09 4.72
CA ASN A 125 -8.55 -0.63 4.50
C ASN A 125 -8.48 -2.11 4.91
N ASN A 126 -9.15 -2.52 5.99
CA ASN A 126 -9.19 -3.92 6.47
C ASN A 126 -9.96 -4.88 5.54
N HIS A 127 -9.91 -4.63 4.23
CA HIS A 127 -10.53 -5.41 3.17
C HIS A 127 -9.46 -6.21 2.43
N TYR A 128 -9.54 -7.52 2.55
CA TYR A 128 -8.62 -8.47 1.93
C TYR A 128 -9.39 -9.51 1.12
N TYR A 129 -8.68 -10.24 0.26
CA TYR A 129 -9.28 -11.18 -0.67
C TYR A 129 -8.65 -12.58 -0.58
N VAL A 130 -9.40 -13.59 -1.00
CA VAL A 130 -8.92 -14.98 -1.00
C VAL A 130 -7.62 -15.10 -1.81
N GLY A 131 -6.65 -15.85 -1.28
CA GLY A 131 -5.30 -15.99 -1.85
C GLY A 131 -4.28 -15.01 -1.28
N GLN A 132 -4.72 -13.89 -0.70
CA GLN A 132 -3.83 -12.87 -0.14
C GLN A 132 -3.09 -13.38 1.10
N VAL A 133 -1.79 -13.11 1.15
CA VAL A 133 -0.90 -13.37 2.30
C VAL A 133 -0.58 -12.05 2.97
N LEU A 134 -0.86 -11.99 4.25
CA LEU A 134 -0.58 -10.86 5.12
C LEU A 134 0.58 -11.19 6.03
N HIS A 135 1.50 -10.24 6.13
CA HIS A 135 2.63 -10.26 7.05
C HIS A 135 2.31 -9.33 8.21
N PHE A 136 2.51 -9.86 9.39
CA PHE A 136 2.36 -9.17 10.65
C PHE A 136 3.75 -8.99 11.23
N LYS A 137 4.05 -7.78 11.71
CA LYS A 137 5.28 -7.46 12.42
C LYS A 137 4.94 -6.64 13.64
N CYS A 138 5.45 -7.02 14.81
CA CYS A 138 5.28 -6.21 16.00
C CYS A 138 5.95 -4.84 15.83
N GLN A 139 5.26 -3.81 16.30
CA GLN A 139 5.79 -2.47 16.40
C GLN A 139 6.94 -2.44 17.41
N ASN A 140 7.92 -1.57 17.18
CA ASN A 140 9.07 -1.43 18.06
C ASN A 140 8.62 -1.16 19.51
N GLY A 141 9.15 -1.94 20.46
CA GLY A 141 8.79 -1.85 21.87
C GLY A 141 7.74 -2.87 22.31
N TYR A 142 7.03 -3.50 21.36
CA TYR A 142 6.03 -4.56 21.61
C TYR A 142 6.50 -5.93 21.10
N ASP A 143 7.73 -6.00 20.58
CA ASP A 143 8.41 -7.16 20.03
C ASP A 143 9.21 -7.95 21.08
N LYS A 144 8.77 -7.86 22.35
CA LYS A 144 9.49 -8.41 23.52
C LYS A 144 9.58 -9.94 23.55
N ARG A 145 8.64 -10.64 22.91
CA ARG A 145 8.59 -12.12 22.90
C ARG A 145 8.48 -12.64 21.46
N PRO A 146 9.31 -13.61 21.07
CA PRO A 146 9.14 -14.33 19.81
C PRO A 146 7.85 -15.18 19.81
N PRO A 147 7.21 -15.40 18.65
CA PRO A 147 7.56 -14.84 17.35
C PRO A 147 7.10 -13.38 17.21
N THR A 148 7.99 -12.50 16.74
CA THR A 148 7.73 -11.06 16.56
C THR A 148 7.18 -10.72 15.18
N SER A 149 7.15 -11.71 14.29
CA SER A 149 6.54 -11.64 12.97
C SER A 149 5.83 -12.96 12.63
N GLY A 150 4.92 -12.90 11.68
CA GLY A 150 4.15 -14.06 11.27
C GLY A 150 3.28 -13.74 10.06
N THR A 151 2.65 -14.76 9.50
CA THR A 151 1.79 -14.59 8.33
C THR A 151 0.40 -15.17 8.51
N ARG A 152 -0.59 -14.53 7.89
CA ARG A 152 -1.91 -15.13 7.67
C ARG A 152 -2.21 -15.17 6.18
N ARG A 153 -2.65 -16.34 5.71
CA ARG A 153 -3.21 -16.49 4.37
C ARG A 153 -4.72 -16.60 4.45
N CYS A 154 -5.42 -15.86 3.60
CA CYS A 154 -6.85 -16.04 3.44
C CYS A 154 -7.11 -17.16 2.44
N LYS A 155 -7.84 -18.19 2.86
CA LYS A 155 -8.13 -19.37 2.02
C LYS A 155 -9.57 -19.84 2.18
N LYS A 156 -10.08 -20.49 1.13
CA LYS A 156 -11.38 -21.17 1.14
C LYS A 156 -11.17 -22.64 1.51
N VAL A 157 -11.73 -23.08 2.62
CA VAL A 157 -11.66 -24.45 3.11
C VAL A 157 -13.08 -24.95 3.31
N ASN A 158 -13.43 -26.06 2.65
CA ASN A 158 -14.78 -26.66 2.73
C ASN A 158 -15.90 -25.63 2.46
N GLY A 159 -15.72 -24.77 1.46
CA GLY A 159 -16.67 -23.72 1.11
C GLY A 159 -16.66 -22.47 2.00
N LYS A 160 -15.94 -22.47 3.13
CA LYS A 160 -15.84 -21.33 4.06
C LYS A 160 -14.53 -20.58 3.87
N ILE A 161 -14.59 -19.24 3.82
CA ILE A 161 -13.41 -18.38 3.74
C ILE A 161 -12.90 -18.10 5.15
N ILE A 162 -11.65 -18.46 5.43
CA ILE A 162 -11.01 -18.32 6.74
C ILE A 162 -9.59 -17.77 6.61
N TRP A 163 -9.13 -17.11 7.68
CA TRP A 163 -7.71 -16.82 7.89
C TRP A 163 -7.00 -18.04 8.47
N THR A 164 -5.77 -18.31 8.05
CA THR A 164 -4.90 -19.25 8.75
C THR A 164 -4.60 -18.76 10.16
N HIS A 165 -4.22 -19.69 11.04
CA HIS A 165 -3.76 -19.36 12.39
C HIS A 165 -2.53 -18.44 12.34
N LEU A 166 -2.38 -17.59 13.35
CA LEU A 166 -1.22 -16.72 13.53
C LEU A 166 -0.72 -16.93 14.96
N ASP A 167 0.51 -17.42 15.08
CA ASP A 167 1.10 -17.80 16.35
C ASP A 167 1.73 -16.63 17.11
N MET A 168 1.91 -15.47 16.46
CA MET A 168 2.50 -14.28 17.08
C MET A 168 1.51 -13.47 17.92
N ARG A 169 2.02 -12.87 18.99
CA ARG A 169 1.33 -11.88 19.82
C ARG A 169 2.33 -10.82 20.24
N CYS A 170 2.01 -9.55 19.99
CA CYS A 170 2.83 -8.43 20.44
C CYS A 170 2.46 -8.08 21.88
N THR A 171 3.47 -7.89 22.73
CA THR A 171 3.29 -7.68 24.17
C THR A 171 4.12 -6.50 24.63
N ASN A 172 3.54 -5.66 25.48
CA ASN A 172 4.20 -4.53 26.11
C ASN A 172 4.77 -4.86 27.49
N ASP A 173 5.16 -6.12 27.75
CA ASP A 173 5.64 -6.51 29.08
C ASP A 173 6.81 -5.60 29.48
N SER A 174 6.50 -4.74 30.45
CA SER A 174 7.40 -3.78 31.12
C SER A 174 8.29 -4.52 32.11
#